data_AF-A0A2P6S906-F1
#
_entry.id   AF-A0A2P6S906-F1
#
_cell.length_a   1.000
_cell.length_b   1.000
_cell.length_c   1.000
_cell.angle_alpha   90.00
_cell.angle_beta   90.00
_cell.angle_gamma   90.00
#
_symmetry.space_group_name_H-M   'P 1'
#
loop_
_entity.id
_entity.type
_entity.pdbx_description
1 polymer ?
#
loop_
_entity_poly.entity_id
_entity_poly.type
_entity_poly.pdbx_seq_one_letter_code
_entity_poly.pdbx_strand_id
1 'polypeptide(L)'
;MEMLSDRGYDVADSDLTRSLTEFRTGFGQNPDLDRLTICASLRSNSKNKIMVIFCGTDEIRKASVRAIYANLLNKDISSLMLVLQSKMNSYARKELENYPYKVETFHISELLVNVTKHVLQPKYEILSTEEKKHLLRKYKLEDKKVTIC
;
A
#
# COMPACT_ATOMS: atom_id res chain seq x y z
N MET A 1 1.71 8.15 3.03
CA MET A 1 0.34 8.47 3.49
C MET A 1 -0.63 8.66 2.34
N GLU A 2 -0.26 9.40 1.29
CA GLU A 2 -1.10 9.64 0.09
C GLU A 2 -1.73 8.36 -0.49
N MET A 3 -0.94 7.31 -0.71
CA MET A 3 -1.43 6.01 -1.20
C MET A 3 -2.57 5.40 -0.36
N LEU A 4 -2.55 5.57 0.96
CA LEU A 4 -3.61 5.06 1.83
C LEU A 4 -4.89 5.90 1.67
N SER A 5 -4.74 7.22 1.58
CA SER A 5 -5.87 8.14 1.32
C SER A 5 -6.53 7.86 -0.03
N ASP A 6 -5.74 7.67 -1.10
CA ASP A 6 -6.23 7.37 -2.45
C ASP A 6 -6.99 6.03 -2.50
N ARG A 7 -6.62 5.08 -1.64
CA ARG A 7 -7.32 3.79 -1.47
C ARG A 7 -8.57 3.87 -0.57
N GLY A 8 -8.95 5.07 -0.12
CA GLY A 8 -10.14 5.31 0.69
C GLY A 8 -9.97 5.00 2.18
N TYR A 9 -8.74 4.85 2.67
CA TYR A 9 -8.48 4.76 4.10
C TYR A 9 -8.59 6.13 4.78
N ASP A 10 -8.99 6.10 6.04
CA ASP A 10 -9.09 7.28 6.88
C ASP A 10 -7.70 7.69 7.33
N VAL A 11 -7.21 8.77 6.74
CA VAL A 11 -5.91 9.38 7.00
C VAL A 11 -6.16 10.85 7.28
N ALA A 12 -5.56 11.37 8.36
CA ALA A 12 -5.70 12.77 8.72
C ALA A 12 -4.92 13.67 7.73
N ASP A 13 -5.48 14.84 7.41
CA ASP A 13 -4.82 15.81 6.52
C ASP A 13 -3.47 16.30 7.08
N SER A 14 -3.32 16.31 8.40
CA SER A 14 -2.06 16.61 9.08
C SER A 14 -0.98 15.55 8.80
N ASP A 15 -1.36 14.30 8.54
CA ASP A 15 -0.41 13.25 8.14
C ASP A 15 -0.05 13.30 6.65
N LEU A 16 -0.90 13.93 5.82
CA LEU A 16 -0.63 14.16 4.40
C LEU A 16 0.27 15.38 4.18
N THR A 17 0.12 16.42 5.02
CA THR A 17 0.86 17.68 4.90
C THR A 17 2.08 17.77 5.83
N ARG A 18 2.36 16.72 6.63
CA ARG A 18 3.48 16.70 7.58
C ARG A 18 4.81 16.96 6.86
N SER A 19 5.52 17.97 7.34
CA SER A 19 6.86 18.31 6.86
C SER A 19 7.93 17.34 7.38
N LEU A 20 9.07 17.27 6.68
CA LEU A 20 10.21 16.45 7.11
C LEU A 20 10.74 16.88 8.49
N THR A 21 10.68 18.18 8.81
CA THR A 21 11.11 18.73 10.09
C THR A 21 10.21 18.24 11.22
N GLU A 22 8.89 18.28 11.04
CA GLU A 22 7.93 17.77 12.02
C GLU A 22 8.08 16.26 12.21
N PHE A 23 8.30 15.52 11.13
CA PHE A 23 8.58 14.09 11.19
C PHE A 23 9.83 13.80 12.02
N ARG A 24 10.95 14.48 11.74
CA ARG A 24 12.21 14.32 12.51
C ARG A 24 12.06 14.75 13.96
N THR A 25 11.20 15.73 14.24
CA THR A 25 10.91 16.15 15.63
C THR A 25 10.15 15.07 16.39
N GLY A 26 9.18 14.39 15.76
CA GLY A 26 8.39 13.34 16.39
C GLY A 26 9.10 11.98 16.49
N PHE A 27 9.87 11.62 15.46
CA PHE A 27 10.45 10.28 15.32
C PHE A 27 11.98 10.24 15.46
N GLY A 28 12.65 11.40 15.47
CA GLY A 28 14.11 11.49 15.51
C GLY A 28 14.76 11.38 14.13
N GLN A 29 16.11 11.44 14.10
CA GLN A 29 16.87 11.30 12.85
C GLN A 29 16.94 9.86 12.36
N ASN A 30 17.04 8.90 13.28
CA ASN A 30 17.00 7.47 13.01
C ASN A 30 15.76 6.90 13.72
N PRO A 31 14.60 6.93 13.06
CA PRO A 31 13.35 6.51 13.67
C PRO A 31 13.35 4.99 13.90
N ASP A 32 12.82 4.59 15.05
CA ASP A 32 12.51 3.19 15.32
C ASP A 32 11.38 2.74 14.37
N LEU A 33 11.63 1.65 13.63
CA LEU A 33 10.70 1.11 12.65
C LEU A 33 9.39 0.66 13.29
N ASP A 34 9.44 0.18 14.53
CA ASP A 34 8.23 -0.24 15.25
C ASP A 34 7.31 0.95 15.49
N ARG A 35 7.89 2.14 15.76
CA ARG A 35 7.15 3.41 15.91
C ARG A 35 6.62 3.96 14.60
N LEU A 36 7.15 3.53 13.45
CA LEU A 36 6.67 3.91 12.13
C LEU A 36 5.50 3.05 11.64
N THR A 37 5.08 2.04 12.41
CA THR A 37 3.92 1.22 12.07
C THR A 37 2.66 2.07 11.97
N ILE A 38 1.97 1.99 10.84
CA ILE A 38 0.74 2.74 10.58
C ILE A 38 -0.46 1.79 10.64
N CYS A 39 -1.54 2.20 11.29
CA CYS A 39 -2.82 1.53 11.24
C CYS A 39 -3.87 2.51 10.73
N ALA A 40 -4.58 2.14 9.67
CA ALA A 40 -5.65 2.96 9.10
C ALA A 40 -6.90 2.11 8.89
N SER A 41 -8.07 2.71 9.13
CA SER A 41 -9.36 2.06 8.91
C SER A 41 -9.98 2.58 7.62
N LEU A 42 -10.74 1.76 6.89
CA LEU A 42 -11.41 2.20 5.69
C LEU A 42 -12.53 3.19 6.04
N ARG A 43 -12.65 4.32 5.32
CA ARG A 43 -13.68 5.35 5.62
C ARG A 43 -15.10 4.80 5.50
N SER A 44 -15.33 3.86 4.57
CA SER A 44 -16.64 3.23 4.36
C SER A 44 -16.95 2.09 5.33
N ASN A 45 -15.93 1.47 5.96
CA ASN A 45 -16.11 0.38 6.91
C ASN A 45 -14.95 0.33 7.91
N SER A 46 -15.19 0.79 9.14
CA SER A 46 -14.18 0.83 10.20
C SER A 46 -13.69 -0.55 10.69
N LYS A 47 -14.37 -1.64 10.34
CA LYS A 47 -13.89 -3.01 10.58
C LYS A 47 -12.76 -3.40 9.63
N ASN A 48 -12.70 -2.79 8.44
CA ASN A 48 -11.65 -3.06 7.48
C ASN A 48 -10.44 -2.20 7.79
N LYS A 49 -9.43 -2.81 8.41
CA LYS A 49 -8.21 -2.12 8.82
C LYS A 49 -7.00 -2.62 8.03
N ILE A 50 -6.17 -1.68 7.61
CA ILE A 50 -4.86 -1.96 7.03
C ILE A 50 -3.77 -1.62 8.04
N MET A 51 -2.82 -2.54 8.19
CA MET A 51 -1.59 -2.33 8.94
C MET A 51 -0.43 -2.17 7.96
N VAL A 52 0.37 -1.12 8.11
CA VAL A 52 1.61 -0.92 7.33
C VAL A 52 2.79 -1.07 8.26
N ILE A 53 3.70 -1.99 7.94
CA ILE A 53 4.92 -2.26 8.72
C ILE A 53 6.14 -2.00 7.85
N PHE A 54 7.08 -1.24 8.39
CA PHE A 54 8.38 -0.98 7.76
C PHE A 54 9.39 -2.02 8.22
N CYS A 55 9.90 -2.81 7.28
CA CYS A 55 10.98 -3.74 7.55
C CYS A 55 12.33 -3.00 7.46
N GLY A 56 13.28 -3.42 8.31
CA GLY A 56 14.61 -2.84 8.34
C GLY A 56 15.49 -3.24 7.15
N THR A 57 16.78 -2.94 7.29
CA THR A 57 17.80 -3.21 6.27
C THR A 57 18.21 -4.68 6.20
N ASP A 58 17.85 -5.48 7.20
CA ASP A 58 18.17 -6.89 7.24
C ASP A 58 17.37 -7.68 6.21
N GLU A 59 17.98 -8.75 5.70
CA GLU A 59 17.33 -9.67 4.77
C GLU A 59 16.08 -10.28 5.42
N ILE A 60 14.96 -10.25 4.71
CA ILE A 60 13.69 -10.74 5.25
C ILE A 60 13.62 -12.25 5.07
N ARG A 61 13.73 -12.94 6.21
CA ARG A 61 13.71 -14.40 6.33
C ARG A 61 12.38 -14.88 6.91
N LYS A 62 12.15 -16.18 6.80
CA LYS A 62 10.96 -16.85 7.35
C LYS A 62 10.74 -16.54 8.83
N ALA A 63 11.81 -16.48 9.62
CA ALA A 63 11.75 -16.16 11.04
C ALA A 63 11.20 -14.74 11.30
N SER A 64 11.67 -13.74 10.55
CA SER A 64 11.22 -12.36 10.66
C SER A 64 9.74 -12.21 10.31
N VAL A 65 9.31 -12.87 9.23
CA VAL A 65 7.90 -12.92 8.81
C VAL A 65 7.01 -13.54 9.89
N ARG A 66 7.44 -14.65 10.49
CA ARG A 66 6.72 -15.28 11.61
C ARG A 66 6.64 -14.41 12.85
N ALA A 67 7.72 -13.69 13.18
CA ALA A 67 7.72 -12.75 14.30
C ALA A 67 6.71 -11.62 14.07
N ILE A 68 6.64 -11.08 12.84
CA ILE A 68 5.63 -10.09 12.46
C ILE A 68 4.22 -10.66 12.65
N TYR A 69 3.95 -11.87 12.18
CA TYR A 69 2.64 -12.50 12.35
C TYR A 69 2.27 -12.73 13.81
N ALA A 70 3.20 -13.17 14.64
CA ALA A 70 2.97 -13.33 16.08
C ALA A 70 2.53 -12.02 16.74
N ASN A 71 3.12 -10.88 16.34
CA ASN A 71 2.72 -9.55 16.82
C ASN A 71 1.35 -9.09 16.28
N LEU A 72 0.86 -9.70 15.20
CA LEU A 72 -0.41 -9.38 14.57
C LEU A 72 -1.58 -10.27 15.03
N LEU A 73 -1.31 -11.43 15.66
CA LEU A 73 -2.36 -12.36 16.13
C LEU A 73 -3.42 -11.71 17.02
N ASN A 74 -3.03 -10.70 17.80
CA ASN A 74 -3.93 -10.00 18.73
C ASN A 74 -4.59 -8.75 18.11
N LYS A 75 -4.36 -8.48 16.82
CA LYS A 75 -4.83 -7.27 16.15
C LYS A 75 -5.90 -7.63 15.11
N ASP A 76 -7.02 -6.93 15.19
CA ASP A 76 -8.11 -7.04 14.22
C ASP A 76 -7.73 -6.26 12.95
N ILE A 77 -7.10 -6.96 11.99
CA ILE A 77 -6.65 -6.41 10.71
C ILE A 77 -7.23 -7.21 9.55
N SER A 78 -7.56 -6.54 8.47
CA SER A 78 -8.08 -7.17 7.24
C SER A 78 -7.04 -7.25 6.14
N SER A 79 -6.01 -6.40 6.20
CA SER A 79 -4.92 -6.38 5.22
C SER A 79 -3.62 -5.93 5.87
N LEU A 80 -2.51 -6.47 5.38
CA LEU A 80 -1.16 -6.14 5.81
C LEU A 80 -0.36 -5.62 4.61
N MET A 81 0.37 -4.53 4.82
CA MET A 81 1.30 -3.97 3.86
C MET A 81 2.71 -3.97 4.47
N LEU A 82 3.64 -4.64 3.81
CA LEU A 82 5.04 -4.70 4.22
C LEU A 82 5.88 -3.82 3.30
N VAL A 83 6.56 -2.83 3.88
CA VAL A 83 7.51 -1.97 3.17
C VAL A 83 8.92 -2.50 3.42
N LEU A 84 9.55 -3.01 2.36
CA LEU A 84 10.85 -3.69 2.43
C LEU A 84 11.97 -2.73 2.04
N GLN A 85 13.04 -2.66 2.84
CA GLN A 85 14.29 -1.97 2.44
C GLN A 85 15.33 -2.92 1.84
N SER A 86 15.18 -4.22 2.08
CA SER A 86 16.08 -5.27 1.63
C SER A 86 15.32 -6.37 0.91
N LYS A 87 16.06 -7.32 0.33
CA LYS A 87 15.48 -8.45 -0.39
C LYS A 87 14.78 -9.39 0.60
N MET A 88 13.66 -9.93 0.13
CA MET A 88 12.94 -11.01 0.79
C MET A 88 13.26 -12.33 0.10
N ASN A 89 13.60 -13.36 0.87
CA ASN A 89 13.87 -14.67 0.31
C ASN A 89 12.57 -15.39 -0.12
N SER A 90 12.70 -16.38 -1.01
CA SER A 90 11.56 -17.12 -1.57
C SER A 90 10.75 -17.86 -0.50
N TYR A 91 11.41 -18.38 0.53
CA TYR A 91 10.76 -19.06 1.66
C TYR A 91 9.89 -18.11 2.48
N ALA A 92 10.34 -16.88 2.71
CA ALA A 92 9.59 -15.84 3.41
C ALA A 92 8.38 -15.40 2.58
N ARG A 93 8.56 -15.20 1.26
CA ARG A 93 7.45 -14.88 0.35
C ARG A 93 6.36 -15.95 0.39
N LYS A 94 6.74 -17.22 0.32
CA LYS A 94 5.82 -18.35 0.40
C LYS A 94 5.11 -18.43 1.77
N GLU A 95 5.76 -18.00 2.84
CA GLU A 95 5.13 -17.98 4.17
C GLU A 95 3.99 -16.95 4.25
N LEU A 96 4.11 -15.81 3.55
CA LEU A 96 3.07 -14.76 3.53
C LEU A 96 1.77 -15.24 2.88
N GLU A 97 1.85 -16.19 1.93
CA GLU A 97 0.67 -16.78 1.26
C GLU A 97 -0.18 -17.60 2.23
N ASN A 98 0.37 -18.06 3.35
CA ASN A 98 -0.36 -18.84 4.35
C ASN A 98 -1.21 -17.97 5.29
N TYR A 99 -1.17 -16.64 5.15
CA TYR A 99 -1.83 -15.74 6.09
C TYR A 99 -3.32 -15.61 5.73
N PRO A 100 -4.21 -15.50 6.72
CA PRO A 100 -5.66 -15.47 6.48
C PRO A 100 -6.14 -14.14 5.89
N TYR A 101 -5.27 -13.14 5.80
CA TYR A 101 -5.55 -11.80 5.30
C TYR A 101 -4.65 -11.47 4.09
N LYS A 102 -5.08 -10.49 3.30
CA LYS A 102 -4.31 -10.02 2.14
C LYS A 102 -2.99 -9.40 2.60
N VAL A 103 -1.87 -9.92 2.10
CA VAL A 103 -0.54 -9.34 2.33
C VAL A 103 -0.01 -8.71 1.04
N GLU A 104 0.33 -7.43 1.09
CA GLU A 104 0.99 -6.71 0.01
C GLU A 104 2.43 -6.37 0.41
N THR A 105 3.38 -6.54 -0.51
CA THR A 105 4.79 -6.19 -0.27
C THR A 105 5.24 -5.13 -1.26
N PHE A 106 5.85 -4.06 -0.78
CA PHE A 106 6.41 -2.98 -1.60
C PHE A 106 7.87 -2.75 -1.25
N HIS A 107 8.72 -2.53 -2.25
CA HIS A 107 10.07 -2.06 -1.96
C HIS A 107 10.02 -0.55 -1.65
N ILE A 108 10.82 -0.09 -0.69
CA ILE A 108 10.81 1.33 -0.28
C ILE A 108 11.09 2.25 -1.48
N SER A 109 11.94 1.84 -2.42
CA SER A 109 12.23 2.60 -3.64
C SER A 109 11.02 2.81 -4.54
N GLU A 110 10.04 1.90 -4.51
CA GLU A 110 8.79 2.01 -5.28
C GLU A 110 7.84 3.03 -4.64
N LEU A 111 7.99 3.29 -3.34
CA LEU A 111 7.19 4.27 -2.59
C LEU A 111 7.82 5.67 -2.55
N LEU A 112 9.13 5.79 -2.84
CA LEU A 112 9.85 7.07 -2.86
C LEU A 112 9.38 7.99 -3.99
N VAL A 113 8.88 7.40 -5.08
CA VAL A 113 8.29 8.14 -6.20
C VAL A 113 6.79 7.89 -6.16
N ASN A 114 6.00 8.89 -5.77
CA ASN A 114 4.56 8.80 -5.97
C ASN A 114 4.28 8.86 -7.47
N VAL A 115 4.14 7.70 -8.10
CA VAL A 115 4.00 7.57 -9.56
C VAL A 115 2.76 8.32 -10.08
N THR A 116 1.75 8.58 -9.22
CA THR A 116 0.57 9.40 -9.56
C THR A 116 0.88 10.89 -9.75
N LYS A 117 2.04 11.38 -9.32
CA LYS A 117 2.52 12.75 -9.54
C LYS A 117 3.57 12.86 -10.64
N HIS A 118 4.05 11.74 -11.17
CA HIS A 118 4.90 11.76 -12.35
C HIS A 118 4.04 12.12 -13.56
N VAL A 119 4.50 13.11 -14.33
CA VAL A 119 3.83 13.83 -15.43
C VAL A 119 3.30 12.95 -16.61
N LEU A 120 3.30 11.62 -16.49
CA LEU A 120 3.03 10.70 -17.60
C LEU A 120 2.14 9.50 -17.24
N GLN A 121 1.28 9.58 -16.23
CA GLN A 121 0.25 8.54 -16.01
C GLN A 121 -1.14 9.06 -16.42
N PRO A 122 -1.77 8.51 -17.48
CA PRO A 122 -3.16 8.85 -17.79
C PRO A 122 -4.06 8.43 -16.64
N LYS A 123 -5.05 9.25 -16.30
CA LYS A 123 -6.05 8.93 -15.27
C LYS A 123 -6.79 7.64 -15.66
N TYR A 124 -6.62 6.59 -14.88
CA TYR A 124 -7.41 5.37 -15.03
C TYR A 124 -8.71 5.51 -14.25
N GLU A 125 -9.76 5.98 -14.94
CA GLU A 125 -11.13 5.88 -14.44
C GLU A 125 -11.68 4.48 -14.77
N ILE A 126 -12.18 3.78 -13.75
CA ILE A 126 -12.92 2.53 -13.95
C ILE A 126 -14.26 2.90 -14.58
N LEU A 127 -14.32 2.86 -15.91
CA LEU A 127 -15.55 3.14 -16.65
C LEU A 127 -16.61 2.10 -16.31
N SER A 128 -17.81 2.55 -15.96
CA SER A 128 -18.97 1.68 -15.82
C SER A 128 -19.38 1.10 -17.18
N THR A 129 -20.09 -0.03 -17.17
CA THR A 129 -20.52 -0.75 -18.39
C THR A 129 -21.26 0.14 -19.39
N GLU A 130 -21.99 1.13 -18.89
CA GLU A 130 -22.80 2.02 -19.73
C GLU A 130 -22.01 3.22 -20.29
N GLU A 131 -21.03 3.73 -19.56
CA GLU A 131 -20.09 4.73 -20.08
C GLU A 131 -19.21 4.13 -21.18
N LYS A 132 -18.80 2.86 -21.04
CA LYS A 132 -18.07 2.12 -22.08
C LYS A 132 -18.86 2.03 -23.39
N LYS A 133 -20.16 1.72 -23.34
CA LYS A 133 -21.03 1.66 -24.54
C LYS A 133 -21.19 3.04 -25.19
N HIS A 134 -21.31 4.10 -24.40
CA HIS A 134 -21.46 5.46 -24.92
C HIS A 134 -20.17 5.94 -25.62
N LEU A 135 -19.01 5.61 -25.06
CA LEU A 135 -17.69 5.91 -25.64
C LEU A 135 -17.46 5.17 -26.97
N LEU A 136 -17.79 3.87 -27.02
CA LEU A 136 -17.66 3.06 -28.24
C LEU A 136 -18.52 3.58 -29.41
N ARG A 137 -19.75 4.06 -29.12
CA ARG A 137 -20.62 4.68 -30.14
C ARG A 137 -20.09 6.00 -30.65
N LYS A 138 -19.49 6.83 -29.78
CA LYS A 138 -18.97 8.16 -30.15
C LYS A 138 -17.74 8.10 -31.06
N TYR A 139 -16.90 7.07 -30.91
CA TYR A 139 -15.64 6.94 -31.65
C TYR A 139 -15.67 5.91 -32.79
N LYS A 140 -16.77 5.20 -33.03
CA LYS A 140 -16.92 4.19 -34.11
C LYS A 140 -15.76 3.18 -34.18
N LEU A 141 -15.31 2.68 -33.03
CA LEU A 141 -14.24 1.69 -32.95
C LEU A 141 -14.81 0.28 -32.81
N GLU A 142 -14.32 -0.67 -33.60
CA GLU A 142 -14.59 -2.11 -33.43
C GLU A 142 -13.74 -2.67 -32.27
N ASP A 143 -14.34 -3.61 -31.53
CA ASP A 143 -13.95 -4.16 -30.21
C ASP A 143 -12.51 -4.68 -30.02
N LYS A 144 -11.64 -4.60 -31.03
CA LYS A 144 -10.43 -5.44 -31.12
C LYS A 144 -9.08 -4.78 -30.87
N LYS A 145 -9.04 -3.54 -30.38
CA LYS A 145 -7.78 -2.89 -29.95
C LYS A 145 -7.97 -2.05 -28.69
N VAL A 146 -8.06 -2.72 -27.56
CA VAL A 146 -7.69 -2.11 -26.28
C VAL A 146 -6.69 -3.05 -25.63
N THR A 147 -5.39 -2.72 -25.77
CA THR A 147 -4.36 -3.32 -24.93
C THR A 147 -4.59 -2.82 -23.52
N ILE A 148 -4.94 -3.75 -22.65
CA ILE A 148 -5.13 -3.51 -21.22
C ILE A 148 -3.72 -3.44 -20.63
N CYS A 149 -3.29 -2.25 -20.23
CA CYS A 149 -2.14 -2.05 -19.34
C CYS A 149 -2.62 -1.26 -18.14
#